data_AF-A0A5B1BPJ8-F1
#
_entry.id   AF-A0A5B1BPJ8-F1
#
_cell.length_a   1.000
_cell.length_b   1.000
_cell.length_c   1.000
_cell.angle_alpha   90.00
_cell.angle_beta   90.00
_cell.angle_gamma   90.00
#
_symmetry.space_group_name_H-M   'P 1'
#
loop_
_entity.id
_entity.type
_entity.pdbx_description
1 polymer ?
#
loop_
_entity_poly.entity_id
_entity_poly.type
_entity_poly.pdbx_seq_one_letter_code
_entity_poly.pdbx_strand_id
1 'polypeptide(L)'
;MSVVGTPKSAEQIQHDWDHNPRWKGITRTYTPHDVVALQGHVVEEHTLARRGAEVLWEQLHEMDFVNALGALTGNMAVQQVR
;
A
#
# COMPACT_ATOMS: atom_id res chain seq x y z
N MET A 1 14.75 -21.89 11.19
CA MET A 1 14.38 -21.11 9.99
C MET A 1 14.12 -19.67 10.42
N SER A 2 14.42 -18.70 9.56
CA SER A 2 14.12 -17.28 9.84
C SER A 2 12.61 -17.02 9.74
N VAL A 3 12.10 -16.08 10.55
CA VAL A 3 10.70 -15.61 10.52
C VAL A 3 10.56 -14.25 9.84
N VAL A 4 11.65 -13.69 9.32
CA VAL A 4 11.65 -12.39 8.66
C VAL A 4 10.93 -12.50 7.32
N GLY A 5 9.95 -11.63 7.09
CA GLY A 5 9.17 -11.59 5.85
C GLY A 5 8.15 -12.72 5.70
N THR A 6 7.77 -13.44 6.76
CA THR A 6 6.73 -14.46 6.66
C THR A 6 5.40 -13.84 6.18
N PRO A 7 4.75 -14.40 5.13
CA PRO A 7 3.48 -13.91 4.62
C PRO A 7 2.37 -13.93 5.68
N LYS A 8 1.39 -13.03 5.52
CA LYS A 8 0.16 -13.06 6.32
C LYS A 8 -0.73 -14.25 5.92
N SER A 9 -1.54 -14.74 6.85
CA SER A 9 -2.55 -15.75 6.53
C SER A 9 -3.71 -15.13 5.73
N ALA A 10 -4.48 -15.98 5.04
CA ALA A 10 -5.65 -15.55 4.28
C ALA A 10 -6.69 -14.88 5.18
N GLU A 11 -6.86 -15.35 6.42
CA GLU A 11 -7.76 -14.79 7.41
C GLU A 11 -7.31 -13.40 7.88
N GLN A 12 -6.00 -13.18 8.05
CA GLN A 12 -5.45 -11.87 8.40
C GLN A 12 -5.68 -10.85 7.28
N ILE A 13 -5.52 -11.28 6.02
CA ILE A 13 -5.80 -10.43 4.85
C ILE A 13 -7.30 -10.13 4.77
N GLN A 14 -8.16 -11.14 4.93
CA GLN A 14 -9.61 -10.96 4.93
C GLN A 14 -10.05 -9.99 6.04
N HIS A 15 -9.53 -10.15 7.26
CA HIS A 15 -9.82 -9.26 8.37
C HIS A 15 -9.43 -7.80 8.07
N ASP A 16 -8.25 -7.57 7.46
CA ASP A 16 -7.86 -6.23 7.03
C ASP A 16 -8.81 -5.68 5.96
N TRP A 17 -9.19 -6.49 4.96
CA TRP A 17 -10.11 -6.08 3.91
C TRP A 17 -11.50 -5.69 4.45
N ASP A 18 -11.99 -6.40 5.46
CA ASP A 18 -13.32 -6.19 6.03
C ASP A 18 -13.40 -4.97 6.94
N HIS A 19 -12.33 -4.67 7.69
CA HIS A 19 -12.37 -3.66 8.76
C HIS A 19 -11.61 -2.37 8.44
N ASN A 20 -10.63 -2.41 7.53
CA ASN A 20 -9.83 -1.25 7.23
C ASN A 20 -10.61 -0.27 6.33
N PRO A 21 -10.85 0.98 6.76
CA PRO A 21 -11.59 1.96 5.97
C PRO A 21 -10.95 2.23 4.61
N ARG A 22 -9.64 1.98 4.46
CA ARG A 22 -8.91 2.06 3.19
C ARG A 22 -9.56 1.25 2.06
N TRP A 23 -10.27 0.17 2.40
CA TRP A 23 -10.88 -0.75 1.44
C TRP A 23 -12.39 -0.59 1.30
N LYS A 24 -13.01 0.37 2.00
CA LYS A 24 -14.44 0.63 1.91
C LYS A 24 -14.83 0.96 0.46
N GLY A 25 -15.73 0.16 -0.11
CA GLY A 25 -16.20 0.32 -1.50
C GLY A 25 -15.29 -0.29 -2.57
N ILE A 26 -14.20 -0.95 -2.20
CA ILE A 26 -13.30 -1.62 -3.16
C ILE A 26 -13.77 -3.07 -3.38
N THR A 27 -14.17 -3.38 -4.62
CA THR A 27 -14.53 -4.74 -5.03
C THR A 27 -13.30 -5.46 -5.60
N ARG A 28 -13.08 -6.71 -5.17
CA ARG A 28 -12.05 -7.61 -5.69
C ARG A 28 -12.72 -8.86 -6.26
N THR A 29 -12.32 -9.27 -7.46
CA THR A 29 -12.85 -10.48 -8.13
C THR A 29 -12.04 -11.74 -7.81
N TYR A 30 -11.14 -11.67 -6.84
CA TYR A 30 -10.26 -12.74 -6.37
C TYR A 30 -10.33 -12.81 -4.84
N THR A 31 -9.85 -13.92 -4.29
CA THR A 31 -9.92 -14.21 -2.85
C THR A 31 -8.61 -13.89 -2.14
N PRO A 32 -8.61 -13.75 -0.79
CA PRO A 32 -7.36 -13.67 -0.02
C PRO A 32 -6.46 -14.91 -0.20
N HIS A 33 -7.06 -16.08 -0.47
CA HIS A 33 -6.30 -17.31 -0.70
C HIS A 33 -5.48 -17.22 -1.99
N ASP A 34 -6.05 -16.63 -3.05
CA ASP A 34 -5.32 -16.39 -4.30
C ASP A 34 -4.13 -15.46 -4.09
N VAL A 35 -4.26 -14.47 -3.20
CA VAL A 35 -3.16 -13.55 -2.84
C VAL A 35 -2.04 -14.29 -2.12
N VAL A 36 -2.36 -15.08 -1.08
CA VAL A 36 -1.36 -15.85 -0.33
C VAL A 36 -0.65 -16.87 -1.23
N ALA A 37 -1.37 -17.51 -2.14
CA ALA A 37 -0.81 -18.48 -3.08
C ALA A 37 0.30 -17.89 -3.97
N LEU A 38 0.26 -16.59 -4.25
CA LEU A 38 1.21 -15.88 -5.11
C LEU A 38 2.34 -15.16 -4.34
N GLN A 39 2.29 -15.13 -3.00
CA GLN A 39 3.28 -14.43 -2.16
C GLN A 39 4.57 -15.23 -1.92
N GLY A 40 4.59 -16.52 -2.27
CA GLY A 40 5.72 -17.40 -1.98
C GLY A 40 5.94 -17.57 -0.46
N HIS A 41 7.19 -17.77 -0.06
CA HIS A 41 7.54 -18.04 1.35
C HIS A 41 8.07 -16.81 2.11
N VAL A 42 8.47 -15.75 1.40
CA VAL A 42 9.01 -14.52 1.98
C VAL A 42 8.49 -13.33 1.18
N VAL A 43 7.89 -12.37 1.90
CA VAL A 43 7.42 -11.10 1.36
C VAL A 43 8.42 -10.02 1.75
N GLU A 44 8.98 -9.35 0.75
CA GLU A 44 9.86 -8.20 0.96
C GLU A 44 9.08 -6.99 1.47
N GLU A 45 9.66 -6.26 2.43
CA GLU A 45 9.04 -5.04 2.93
C GLU A 45 9.33 -3.87 1.98
N HIS A 46 8.27 -3.20 1.51
CA HIS A 46 8.36 -2.05 0.61
C HIS A 46 8.14 -0.74 1.37
N THR A 47 9.09 -0.39 2.24
CA THR A 47 8.98 0.72 3.20
C THR A 47 8.49 2.04 2.59
N LEU A 48 9.08 2.48 1.48
CA LEU A 48 8.70 3.73 0.83
C LEU A 48 7.33 3.65 0.14
N ALA A 49 6.99 2.49 -0.42
CA ALA A 49 5.69 2.28 -1.06
C ALA A 49 4.56 2.31 -0.03
N ARG A 50 4.73 1.62 1.12
CA ARG A 50 3.77 1.68 2.24
C ARG A 50 3.59 3.11 2.73
N ARG A 51 4.69 3.77 3.12
CA ARG A 51 4.65 5.12 3.67
C ARG A 51 4.04 6.13 2.69
N GLY A 52 4.40 6.06 1.41
CA GLY A 52 3.86 6.95 0.38
C GLY A 52 2.37 6.76 0.15
N ALA A 53 1.89 5.51 0.11
CA ALA A 53 0.48 5.19 -0.09
C ALA A 53 -0.40 5.61 1.10
N GLU A 54 0.09 5.44 2.33
CA GLU A 54 -0.59 5.89 3.56
C GLU A 54 -0.72 7.41 3.58
N VAL A 55 0.39 8.14 3.42
CA VAL A 55 0.40 9.61 3.41
C VAL A 55 -0.48 10.17 2.29
N LEU A 56 -0.41 9.61 1.08
CA LEU A 56 -1.23 10.08 -0.02
C LEU A 56 -2.72 9.84 0.24
N TRP A 57 -3.08 8.68 0.81
CA TRP A 57 -4.47 8.39 1.15
C TRP A 57 -5.00 9.37 2.19
N GLU A 58 -4.22 9.68 3.23
CA GLU A 58 -4.56 10.69 4.24
C GLU A 58 -4.76 12.07 3.62
N GLN A 59 -3.80 12.55 2.82
CA GLN A 59 -3.88 13.85 2.15
C GLN A 59 -5.13 13.99 1.28
N LEU A 60 -5.53 12.93 0.57
CA LEU A 60 -6.75 12.94 -0.25
C LEU A 60 -8.06 13.07 0.55
N HIS A 61 -8.04 12.77 1.86
CA HIS A 61 -9.21 12.89 2.73
C HIS A 61 -9.20 14.15 3.59
N GLU A 62 -8.01 14.70 3.87
CA GLU A 62 -7.84 15.85 4.76
C GLU A 62 -7.76 17.20 4.02
N MET A 63 -7.23 17.21 2.80
CA MET A 63 -7.05 18.43 2.01
C MET A 63 -8.18 18.62 1.01
N ASP A 64 -8.51 19.88 0.70
CA ASP A 64 -9.51 20.21 -0.34
C ASP A 64 -9.13 19.61 -1.72
N PHE A 65 -7.84 19.62 -2.03
CA PHE A 65 -7.24 18.92 -3.17
C PHE A 65 -5.73 18.74 -2.97
N VAL A 66 -5.15 17.78 -3.70
CA VAL A 66 -3.69 17.55 -3.75
C VAL A 66 -3.21 17.83 -5.17
N ASN A 67 -2.33 18.84 -5.33
CA ASN A 67 -1.72 19.18 -6.62
C ASN A 67 -0.33 18.55 -6.78
N ALA A 68 0.11 18.37 -8.03
CA ALA A 68 1.42 17.84 -8.35
C ALA A 68 1.94 18.39 -9.69
N LEU A 69 3.26 18.29 -9.89
CA LEU A 69 3.94 18.61 -11.14
C LEU A 69 4.75 17.39 -11.60
N GLY A 70 4.73 17.08 -12.90
CA GLY A 70 5.52 15.97 -13.45
C GLY A 70 7.03 16.17 -13.24
N ALA A 71 7.71 15.17 -12.68
CA ALA A 71 9.16 15.16 -12.49
C ALA A 71 9.80 14.04 -13.32
N LEU A 72 10.73 14.39 -14.20
CA LEU A 72 11.49 13.41 -15.01
C LEU A 72 12.88 13.10 -14.44
N THR A 73 13.30 13.79 -13.37
CA THR A 73 14.58 13.58 -12.68
C THR A 73 14.41 13.75 -11.17
N GLY A 74 15.34 13.18 -10.40
CA GLY A 74 15.34 13.33 -8.93
C GLY A 74 15.48 14.78 -8.47
N ASN A 75 16.32 15.59 -9.12
CA ASN A 75 16.51 16.99 -8.76
C ASN A 75 15.22 17.82 -8.91
N MET A 76 14.39 17.51 -9.91
CA MET A 76 13.09 18.17 -10.07
C MET A 76 12.16 17.85 -8.89
N ALA A 77 12.07 16.58 -8.50
CA ALA A 77 11.26 16.18 -7.35
C ALA A 77 11.75 16.85 -6.04
N VAL A 78 13.07 16.95 -5.86
CA VAL A 78 13.64 17.67 -4.71
C VAL A 78 13.24 19.14 -4.70
N GLN A 79 13.24 19.83 -5.84
CA GLN A 79 12.84 21.25 -5.90
C GLN A 79 11.33 21.46 -5.70
N GLN A 80 10.49 20.47 -5.99
CA GLN A 80 9.03 20.59 -5.76
C GLN A 80 8.66 20.46 -4.28
N VAL A 81 9.45 19.71 -3.51
CA VAL A 81 9.22 19.46 -2.07
C VAL A 81 9.93 20.48 -1.19
N ARG A 82 10.97 21.13 -1.72
CA ARG A 82 11.75 22.16 -1.02
C ARG A 82 10.93 23.41 -0.75
#